data_AF-A0A949ANX6-F1
#
_entry.id   AF-A0A949ANX6-F1
#
_cell.length_a   1.000
_cell.length_b   1.000
_cell.length_c   1.000
_cell.angle_alpha   90.00
_cell.angle_beta   90.00
_cell.angle_gamma   90.00
#
_symmetry.space_group_name_H-M   'P 1'
#
loop_
_entity.id
_entity.type
_entity.pdbx_description
1 polymer ?
#
loop_
_entity_poly.entity_id
_entity_poly.type
_entity_poly.pdbx_seq_one_letter_code
_entity_poly.pdbx_strand_id
1 'polypeptide(L)'
;MPKQILPNKAEFTRLNQNLLRFGFRQIPDQEFVDKYKTLRLVAPRPREGGREVGFVFKANELKVTVWTTWLLREQRARGTDAAWVVISDEEKVFYFSHPIHRTKNFINNLLKQAWIAMARVKYRPRCRKCGQFMQITHGQGAKSCYWSCSNRYGHDNNKKVHLNWDYNLPIKAKQYLKRLRKKRAVYRKQRRALGLQVDVARKKRISWAFQKNKSL
;
A
#
# COMPACT_ATOMS: atom_id res chain seq x y z
N MET A 1 -1.44 21.56 -11.51
CA MET A 1 -1.42 20.49 -10.48
C MET A 1 -1.96 21.06 -9.17
N PRO A 2 -2.65 20.28 -8.31
CA PRO A 2 -3.16 20.82 -7.04
C PRO A 2 -2.02 21.33 -6.15
N LYS A 3 -2.25 22.44 -5.44
CA LYS A 3 -1.29 23.06 -4.53
C LYS A 3 -0.77 22.05 -3.52
N GLN A 4 0.55 22.00 -3.36
CA GLN A 4 1.18 21.17 -2.36
C GLN A 4 0.92 21.75 -0.96
N ILE A 5 0.42 20.90 -0.05
CA ILE A 5 0.15 21.26 1.34
C ILE A 5 0.84 20.24 2.23
N LEU A 6 1.86 20.69 2.96
CA LEU A 6 2.59 19.87 3.92
C LEU A 6 1.77 19.77 5.21
N PRO A 7 1.56 18.56 5.76
CA PRO A 7 0.88 18.45 7.03
C PRO A 7 1.73 19.11 8.14
N ASN A 8 1.07 19.79 9.06
CA ASN A 8 1.71 20.35 10.26
C ASN A 8 1.75 19.32 11.42
N LYS A 9 2.33 19.72 12.56
CA LYS A 9 2.47 18.85 13.75
C LYS A 9 1.12 18.38 14.29
N ALA A 10 0.12 19.25 14.36
CA ALA A 10 -1.21 18.89 14.85
C ALA A 10 -1.91 17.87 13.94
N GLU A 11 -1.81 18.06 12.62
CA GLU A 11 -2.32 17.12 11.62
C GLU A 11 -1.60 15.77 11.69
N PHE A 12 -0.29 15.77 11.93
CA PHE A 12 0.47 14.53 12.14
C PHE A 12 0.10 13.84 13.45
N THR A 13 -0.07 14.56 14.56
CA THR A 13 -0.56 14.00 15.83
C THR A 13 -1.91 13.33 15.64
N ARG A 14 -2.83 13.97 14.90
CA ARG A 14 -4.13 13.38 14.55
C ARG A 14 -3.96 12.11 13.73
N LEU A 15 -3.09 12.10 12.72
CA LEU A 15 -2.78 10.90 11.93
C LEU A 15 -2.28 9.77 12.82
N ASN A 16 -1.32 10.05 13.70
CA ASN A 16 -0.74 9.10 14.64
C ASN A 16 -1.84 8.47 15.51
N GLN A 17 -2.61 9.28 16.23
CA GLN A 17 -3.70 8.81 17.09
C GLN A 17 -4.71 7.93 16.34
N ASN A 18 -5.07 8.29 15.11
CA ASN A 18 -6.01 7.49 14.32
C ASN A 18 -5.41 6.15 13.85
N LEU A 19 -4.13 6.13 13.48
CA LEU A 19 -3.44 4.88 13.12
C LEU A 19 -3.32 3.95 14.33
N LEU A 20 -2.98 4.49 15.50
CA LEU A 20 -2.97 3.74 16.76
C LEU A 20 -4.35 3.16 17.08
N ARG A 21 -5.43 3.95 16.93
CA ARG A 21 -6.82 3.48 17.11
C ARG A 21 -7.22 2.39 16.11
N PHE A 22 -6.62 2.35 14.92
CA PHE A 22 -6.81 1.27 13.96
C PHE A 22 -6.00 0.01 14.31
N GLY A 23 -5.21 0.03 15.38
CA GLY A 23 -4.36 -1.08 15.82
C GLY A 23 -3.00 -1.12 15.14
N PHE A 24 -2.61 -0.06 14.41
CA PHE A 24 -1.23 0.04 13.96
C PHE A 24 -0.33 0.41 15.13
N ARG A 25 0.89 -0.10 15.14
CA ARG A 25 1.96 0.40 15.99
C ARG A 25 2.97 1.19 15.17
N GLN A 26 3.62 2.16 15.79
CA GLN A 26 4.75 2.83 15.15
C GLN A 26 5.91 1.82 14.96
N ILE A 27 6.63 1.96 13.85
CA ILE A 27 7.84 1.18 13.59
C ILE A 27 9.00 1.85 14.33
N PRO A 28 9.66 1.15 15.28
CA PRO A 28 10.86 1.68 15.93
C PRO A 28 11.99 1.88 14.93
N ASP A 29 12.92 2.79 15.27
CA ASP A 29 14.07 3.10 14.42
C ASP A 29 14.94 1.88 14.11
N GLN A 30 15.06 0.93 15.04
CA GLN A 30 15.84 -0.30 14.83
C GLN A 30 15.17 -1.24 13.81
N GLU A 31 13.87 -1.53 13.99
CA GLU A 31 13.10 -2.38 13.07
C GLU A 31 13.06 -1.79 11.66
N PHE A 32 13.09 -0.46 11.55
CA PHE A 32 13.22 0.22 10.28
C PHE A 32 14.50 -0.16 9.53
N VAL A 33 15.66 -0.11 10.22
CA VAL A 33 16.97 -0.41 9.62
C VAL A 33 17.00 -1.84 9.12
N ASP A 34 16.55 -2.77 9.95
CA ASP A 34 16.57 -4.19 9.63
C ASP A 34 15.67 -4.48 8.44
N LYS A 35 14.44 -3.95 8.42
CA LYS A 35 13.53 -4.11 7.27
C LYS A 35 14.02 -3.44 6.00
N TYR A 36 14.65 -2.27 6.09
CA TYR A 36 15.20 -1.60 4.92
C TYR A 36 16.29 -2.44 4.27
N LYS A 37 17.16 -3.07 5.09
CA LYS A 37 18.18 -4.02 4.62
C LYS A 37 17.55 -5.26 3.99
N THR A 38 16.59 -5.90 4.66
CA THR A 38 15.98 -7.15 4.19
C THR A 38 15.13 -6.97 2.94
N LEU A 39 14.27 -5.95 2.90
CA LEU A 39 13.32 -5.74 1.81
C LEU A 39 13.91 -4.89 0.65
N ARG A 40 15.14 -4.38 0.79
CA ARG A 40 15.83 -3.48 -0.16
C ARG A 40 14.90 -2.41 -0.74
N LEU A 41 14.04 -1.83 0.10
CA LEU A 41 13.02 -0.89 -0.34
C LEU A 41 13.70 0.37 -0.89
N VAL A 42 13.37 0.79 -2.11
CA VAL A 42 13.89 2.04 -2.71
C VAL A 42 13.37 3.30 -1.98
N ALA A 43 12.29 3.15 -1.20
CA ALA A 43 11.84 4.15 -0.25
C ALA A 43 11.05 3.50 0.91
N PRO A 44 11.04 4.13 2.10
CA PRO A 44 11.65 5.44 2.41
C PRO A 44 13.18 5.38 2.44
N ARG A 45 13.85 6.40 1.86
CA ARG A 45 15.33 6.43 1.74
C ARG A 45 15.95 6.79 3.10
N PRO A 46 17.03 6.11 3.56
CA PRO A 46 17.84 6.56 4.69
C PRO A 46 18.49 7.90 4.33
N ARG A 47 18.44 8.91 5.22
CA ARG A 47 19.08 10.22 5.02
C ARG A 47 19.52 10.88 6.32
N GLU A 48 20.53 11.74 6.21
CA GLU A 48 21.24 12.44 7.29
C GLU A 48 20.35 13.35 8.18
N GLY A 49 19.23 13.88 7.67
CA GLY A 49 18.34 14.79 8.42
C GLY A 49 17.26 14.14 9.28
N GLY A 50 17.00 12.83 9.10
CA GLY A 50 15.96 12.12 9.86
C GLY A 50 15.16 11.15 9.01
N ARG A 51 14.46 10.23 9.69
CA ARG A 51 13.71 9.14 9.04
C ARG A 51 12.22 9.46 8.98
N GLU A 52 11.59 9.00 7.91
CA GLU A 52 10.14 9.06 7.77
C GLU A 52 9.46 8.13 8.78
N VAL A 53 8.43 8.62 9.49
CA VAL A 53 7.70 7.78 10.44
C VAL A 53 6.88 6.74 9.70
N GLY A 54 7.07 5.48 10.09
CA GLY A 54 6.31 4.32 9.61
C GLY A 54 5.40 3.73 10.67
N PHE A 55 4.31 3.12 10.24
CA PHE A 55 3.39 2.37 11.09
C PHE A 55 3.14 0.98 10.51
N VAL A 56 2.99 -0.02 11.36
CA VAL A 56 2.75 -1.41 10.94
C VAL A 56 1.55 -2.02 11.68
N PHE A 57 0.74 -2.76 10.94
CA PHE A 57 -0.32 -3.63 11.44
C PHE A 57 -0.07 -5.04 10.90
N LYS A 58 -0.23 -6.08 11.72
CA LYS A 58 -0.09 -7.48 11.30
C LYS A 58 -1.38 -8.25 11.58
N ALA A 59 -1.86 -9.04 10.62
CA ALA A 59 -2.92 -10.03 10.83
C ALA A 59 -2.89 -11.08 9.70
N ASN A 60 -3.33 -12.30 9.98
CA ASN A 60 -3.47 -13.38 9.00
C ASN A 60 -2.25 -13.55 8.08
N GLU A 61 -1.05 -13.61 8.68
CA GLU A 61 0.27 -13.77 8.02
C GLU A 61 0.69 -12.63 7.08
N LEU A 62 -0.10 -11.54 7.03
CA LEU A 62 0.22 -10.36 6.24
C LEU A 62 0.44 -9.15 7.14
N LYS A 63 1.14 -8.17 6.58
CA LYS A 63 1.44 -6.89 7.21
C LYS A 63 0.93 -5.76 6.34
N VAL A 64 0.45 -4.72 6.99
CA VAL A 64 0.19 -3.42 6.36
C VAL A 64 1.17 -2.43 6.93
N THR A 65 1.98 -1.83 6.07
CA THR A 65 2.92 -0.78 6.43
C THR A 65 2.47 0.55 5.85
N VAL A 66 2.34 1.57 6.70
CA VAL A 66 2.02 2.94 6.30
C VAL A 66 3.28 3.78 6.45
N TRP A 67 3.81 4.26 5.34
CA TRP A 67 4.93 5.20 5.31
C TRP A 67 4.39 6.61 5.17
N THR A 68 4.68 7.45 6.16
CA THR A 68 4.32 8.88 6.15
C THR A 68 5.46 9.69 5.53
N THR A 69 5.25 11.00 5.35
CA THR A 69 6.31 11.92 4.92
C THR A 69 6.87 12.74 6.09
N TRP A 70 6.57 12.35 7.33
CA TRP A 70 6.91 13.12 8.53
C TRP A 70 8.28 12.73 9.05
N LEU A 71 9.16 13.71 9.27
CA LEU A 71 10.49 13.52 9.83
C LEU A 71 10.41 13.73 11.33
N LEU A 72 10.62 12.66 12.11
CA LEU A 72 10.39 12.70 13.55
C LEU A 72 11.32 13.68 14.27
N ARG A 73 12.60 13.72 13.90
CA ARG A 73 13.60 14.61 14.51
C ARG A 73 13.36 16.08 14.16
N GLU A 74 13.07 16.35 12.90
CA GLU A 74 12.86 17.72 12.39
C GLU A 74 11.44 18.27 12.68
N GLN A 75 10.53 17.43 13.19
CA GLN A 75 9.13 17.80 13.49
C GLN A 75 8.43 18.49 12.30
N ARG A 76 8.73 18.05 11.08
CA ARG A 76 8.12 18.59 9.86
C ARG A 76 7.91 17.53 8.78
N ALA A 77 7.00 17.82 7.86
CA ALA A 77 6.79 16.99 6.69
C ALA A 77 7.79 17.33 5.57
N ARG A 78 8.31 16.31 4.92
CA ARG A 78 9.23 16.45 3.79
C ARG A 78 8.54 17.04 2.56
N GLY A 79 9.26 17.87 1.82
CA GLY A 79 8.77 18.56 0.61
C GLY A 79 8.70 17.73 -0.67
N THR A 80 9.43 16.62 -0.79
CA THR A 80 9.66 15.97 -2.11
C THR A 80 9.03 14.58 -2.28
N ASP A 81 8.64 13.88 -1.21
CA ASP A 81 8.16 12.49 -1.29
C ASP A 81 6.64 12.30 -1.36
N ALA A 82 6.13 11.08 -1.26
CA ALA A 82 4.69 10.82 -1.12
C ALA A 82 4.50 9.76 -0.04
N ALA A 83 3.33 9.74 0.59
CA ALA A 83 3.01 8.68 1.54
C ALA A 83 2.53 7.42 0.81
N TRP A 84 2.72 6.27 1.46
CA TRP A 84 2.42 4.96 0.89
C TRP A 84 1.75 4.05 1.90
N VAL A 85 0.92 3.15 1.38
CA VAL A 85 0.40 2.01 2.12
C VAL A 85 0.80 0.75 1.37
N VAL A 86 1.46 -0.16 2.06
CA VAL A 86 2.09 -1.36 1.51
C VAL A 86 1.48 -2.59 2.17
N ILE A 87 1.23 -3.66 1.40
CA ILE A 87 0.91 -4.98 1.96
C ILE A 87 2.03 -5.94 1.60
N SER A 88 2.58 -6.61 2.61
CA SER A 88 3.69 -7.56 2.50
C SER A 88 3.46 -8.76 3.42
N ASP A 89 4.24 -9.81 3.26
CA ASP A 89 4.51 -10.77 4.34
C ASP A 89 5.87 -10.40 5.00
N GLU A 90 6.56 -11.39 5.57
CA GLU A 90 7.91 -11.25 6.12
C GLU A 90 8.99 -11.07 5.03
N GLU A 91 8.78 -11.61 3.82
CA GLU A 91 9.81 -11.75 2.78
C GLU A 91 9.60 -10.83 1.59
N LYS A 92 8.34 -10.60 1.19
CA LYS A 92 8.00 -9.95 -0.08
C LYS A 92 6.85 -8.97 0.04
N VAL A 93 6.90 -7.97 -0.82
CA VAL A 93 5.82 -6.99 -0.98
C VAL A 93 4.85 -7.46 -2.06
N PHE A 94 3.57 -7.55 -1.69
CA PHE A 94 2.49 -7.94 -2.60
C PHE A 94 1.74 -6.76 -3.22
N TYR A 95 1.69 -5.62 -2.52
CA TYR A 95 0.87 -4.51 -2.96
C TYR A 95 1.44 -3.16 -2.52
N PHE A 96 1.39 -2.20 -3.45
CA PHE A 96 1.60 -0.79 -3.17
C PHE A 96 0.36 0.01 -3.53
N SER A 97 -0.13 0.80 -2.58
CA SER A 97 -1.12 1.83 -2.85
C SER A 97 -0.65 2.77 -3.94
N HIS A 98 -1.57 3.54 -4.50
CA HIS A 98 -1.13 4.70 -5.28
C HIS A 98 -0.48 5.70 -4.32
N PRO A 99 0.53 6.47 -4.78
CA PRO A 99 1.13 7.50 -3.94
C PRO A 99 0.06 8.47 -3.48
N ILE A 100 0.13 8.81 -2.20
CA ILE A 100 -0.79 9.74 -1.57
C ILE A 100 -0.06 11.07 -1.51
N HIS A 101 -0.45 11.99 -2.41
CA HIS A 101 0.20 13.28 -2.57
C HIS A 101 -0.29 14.28 -1.52
N ARG A 102 0.64 15.11 -1.08
CA ARG A 102 0.48 16.20 -0.11
C ARG A 102 -0.40 17.31 -0.66
N THR A 103 -1.71 17.13 -0.54
CA THR A 103 -2.77 18.08 -0.90
C THR A 103 -3.65 18.30 0.34
N LYS A 104 -4.64 19.20 0.27
CA LYS A 104 -5.56 19.47 1.40
C LYS A 104 -6.22 18.23 2.04
N ASN A 105 -6.32 17.13 1.30
CA ASN A 105 -6.92 15.87 1.76
C ASN A 105 -5.89 14.78 2.08
N PHE A 106 -4.61 15.12 2.21
CA PHE A 106 -3.51 14.16 2.38
C PHE A 106 -3.74 13.21 3.56
N ILE A 107 -3.92 13.75 4.77
CA ILE A 107 -4.12 12.96 6.00
C ILE A 107 -5.35 12.05 5.88
N ASN A 108 -6.48 12.61 5.45
CA ASN A 108 -7.72 11.86 5.28
C ASN A 108 -7.60 10.75 4.24
N ASN A 109 -6.89 10.99 3.13
CA ASN A 109 -6.65 9.97 2.12
C ASN A 109 -5.71 8.88 2.64
N LEU A 110 -4.67 9.23 3.39
CA LEU A 110 -3.74 8.28 3.98
C LEU A 110 -4.46 7.37 4.98
N LEU A 111 -5.23 7.93 5.91
CA LEU A 111 -6.03 7.18 6.87
C LEU A 111 -7.02 6.24 6.18
N LYS A 112 -7.74 6.70 5.15
CA LYS A 112 -8.67 5.85 4.38
C LYS A 112 -7.95 4.70 3.70
N GLN A 113 -6.81 4.94 3.07
CA GLN A 113 -6.05 3.87 2.40
C GLN A 113 -5.47 2.89 3.43
N ALA A 114 -4.97 3.37 4.57
CA ALA A 114 -4.47 2.53 5.67
C ALA A 114 -5.57 1.64 6.23
N TRP A 115 -6.72 2.21 6.56
CA TRP A 115 -7.89 1.47 7.05
C TRP A 115 -8.38 0.40 6.06
N ILE A 116 -8.42 0.74 4.77
CA ILE A 116 -8.83 -0.22 3.73
C ILE A 116 -7.82 -1.37 3.62
N ALA A 117 -6.52 -1.07 3.61
CA ALA A 117 -5.50 -2.11 3.54
C ALA A 117 -5.51 -3.00 4.79
N MET A 118 -5.66 -2.41 5.97
CA MET A 118 -5.86 -3.12 7.22
C MET A 118 -7.08 -4.03 7.15
N ALA A 119 -8.23 -3.54 6.65
CA ALA A 119 -9.43 -4.35 6.49
C ALA A 119 -9.21 -5.53 5.52
N ARG A 120 -8.49 -5.34 4.41
CA ARG A 120 -8.14 -6.45 3.49
C ARG A 120 -7.33 -7.54 4.17
N VAL A 121 -6.36 -7.15 4.99
CA VAL A 121 -5.48 -8.07 5.70
C VAL A 121 -6.20 -8.74 6.87
N LYS A 122 -6.96 -7.97 7.67
CA LYS A 122 -7.77 -8.46 8.79
C LYS A 122 -8.86 -9.44 8.34
N TYR A 123 -9.47 -9.20 7.18
CA TYR A 123 -10.52 -10.05 6.61
C TYR A 123 -10.01 -10.86 5.41
N ARG A 124 -8.73 -11.26 5.44
CA ARG A 124 -8.10 -12.08 4.40
C ARG A 124 -8.95 -13.32 4.16
N PRO A 125 -9.45 -13.56 2.93
CA PRO A 125 -10.33 -14.69 2.68
C PRO A 125 -9.61 -16.02 2.79
N ARG A 126 -10.34 -17.02 3.25
CA ARG A 126 -9.99 -18.43 3.13
C ARG A 126 -10.66 -19.02 1.90
N CYS A 127 -9.99 -19.94 1.23
CA CYS A 127 -10.56 -20.68 0.12
C CYS A 127 -11.71 -21.55 0.65
N ARG A 128 -12.88 -21.49 0.01
CA ARG A 128 -14.04 -22.30 0.40
C ARG A 128 -13.86 -23.80 0.15
N LYS A 129 -12.87 -24.19 -0.66
CA LYS A 129 -12.61 -25.59 -1.02
C LYS A 129 -11.60 -26.25 -0.08
N CYS A 130 -10.45 -25.63 0.15
CA CYS A 130 -9.37 -26.21 0.97
C CYS A 130 -9.15 -25.50 2.32
N GLY A 131 -9.92 -24.46 2.66
CA GLY A 131 -9.81 -23.73 3.93
C GLY A 131 -8.55 -22.85 4.09
N GLN A 132 -7.56 -22.97 3.21
CA GLN A 132 -6.31 -22.20 3.27
C GLN A 132 -6.52 -20.71 3.00
N PHE A 133 -5.70 -19.85 3.59
CA PHE A 133 -5.73 -18.43 3.28
C PHE A 133 -5.35 -18.16 1.82
N MET A 134 -6.16 -17.36 1.13
CA MET A 134 -5.89 -16.98 -0.25
C MET A 134 -4.71 -15.98 -0.31
N GLN A 135 -3.96 -16.03 -1.40
CA GLN A 135 -2.82 -15.16 -1.67
C GLN A 135 -3.23 -13.96 -2.53
N ILE A 136 -2.47 -12.88 -2.44
CA ILE A 136 -2.63 -11.70 -3.30
C ILE A 136 -2.00 -12.00 -4.65
N THR A 137 -2.74 -11.86 -5.73
CA THR A 137 -2.25 -12.10 -7.10
C THR A 137 -2.50 -10.90 -8.00
N HIS A 138 -1.55 -10.59 -8.88
CA HIS A 138 -1.68 -9.50 -9.85
C HIS A 138 -2.43 -9.93 -11.10
N GLY A 139 -3.35 -9.10 -11.56
CA GLY A 139 -4.00 -9.26 -12.86
C GLY A 139 -3.25 -8.53 -13.98
N GLN A 140 -3.76 -8.65 -15.21
CA GLN A 140 -3.17 -8.01 -16.39
C GLN A 140 -3.22 -6.46 -16.32
N GLY A 141 -4.24 -5.90 -15.68
CA GLY A 141 -4.40 -4.46 -15.53
C GLY A 141 -3.40 -3.82 -14.56
N ALA A 142 -3.06 -2.56 -14.80
CA ALA A 142 -2.17 -1.78 -13.92
C ALA A 142 -2.67 -1.75 -12.47
N LYS A 143 -1.87 -2.32 -11.54
CA LYS A 143 -2.21 -2.49 -10.12
C LYS A 143 -3.52 -3.26 -9.88
N SER A 144 -3.96 -4.05 -10.86
CA SER A 144 -5.04 -5.00 -10.68
C SER A 144 -4.55 -6.10 -9.74
N CYS A 145 -5.31 -6.37 -8.70
CA CYS A 145 -5.06 -7.43 -7.75
C CYS A 145 -6.35 -8.23 -7.59
N TYR A 146 -6.23 -9.46 -7.12
CA TYR A 146 -7.34 -10.31 -6.69
C TYR A 146 -6.81 -11.34 -5.69
N TRP A 147 -7.71 -12.05 -5.01
CA TRP A 147 -7.34 -13.15 -4.13
C TRP A 147 -7.35 -14.45 -4.93
N SER A 148 -6.30 -15.27 -4.82
CA SER A 148 -6.23 -16.59 -5.43
C SER A 148 -5.89 -17.65 -4.39
N CYS A 149 -6.54 -18.80 -4.46
CA CYS A 149 -6.04 -19.98 -3.76
C CYS A 149 -4.73 -20.44 -4.42
N SER A 150 -3.75 -20.84 -3.61
CA SER A 150 -2.49 -21.45 -4.08
C SER A 150 -2.66 -22.95 -4.37
N ASN A 151 -3.42 -23.67 -3.54
CA ASN A 151 -3.69 -25.09 -3.73
C ASN A 151 -4.72 -25.30 -4.84
N ARG A 152 -4.32 -25.94 -5.94
CA ARG A 152 -5.21 -26.33 -7.04
C ARG A 152 -5.63 -27.79 -6.96
N TYR A 153 -4.80 -28.65 -6.39
CA TYR A 153 -4.96 -30.10 -6.43
C TYR A 153 -6.06 -30.62 -5.49
N GLY A 154 -6.41 -29.84 -4.46
CA GLY A 154 -7.53 -30.12 -3.57
C GLY A 154 -8.86 -29.49 -4.01
N HIS A 155 -8.99 -29.05 -5.26
CA HIS A 155 -10.20 -28.40 -5.78
C HIS A 155 -10.82 -29.22 -6.91
N ASP A 156 -12.15 -29.12 -7.05
CA ASP A 156 -12.89 -29.69 -8.17
C ASP A 156 -12.23 -29.28 -9.50
N ASN A 157 -11.93 -30.27 -10.35
CA ASN A 157 -11.29 -30.11 -11.66
C ASN A 157 -9.89 -29.46 -11.64
N ASN A 158 -9.16 -29.50 -10.51
CA ASN A 158 -7.83 -28.92 -10.38
C ASN A 158 -7.75 -27.41 -10.70
N LYS A 159 -8.85 -26.68 -10.56
CA LYS A 159 -8.94 -25.24 -10.91
C LYS A 159 -8.68 -24.36 -9.69
N LYS A 160 -7.95 -23.25 -9.87
CA LYS A 160 -7.78 -22.25 -8.81
C LYS A 160 -9.08 -21.51 -8.55
N VAL A 161 -9.37 -21.27 -7.27
CA VAL A 161 -10.48 -20.41 -6.85
C VAL A 161 -9.97 -18.97 -6.75
N HIS A 162 -10.76 -18.03 -7.27
CA HIS A 162 -10.45 -16.60 -7.24
C HIS A 162 -11.56 -15.82 -6.56
N LEU A 163 -11.19 -14.79 -5.80
CA LEU A 163 -12.14 -13.82 -5.24
C LEU A 163 -11.71 -12.39 -5.58
N ASN A 164 -12.69 -11.49 -5.65
CA ASN A 164 -12.46 -10.07 -5.92
C ASN A 164 -11.54 -9.43 -4.87
N TRP A 165 -10.67 -8.50 -5.27
CA TRP A 165 -9.78 -7.79 -4.35
C TRP A 165 -10.45 -7.08 -3.17
N ASP A 166 -11.71 -6.69 -3.35
CA ASP A 166 -12.51 -6.04 -2.33
C ASP A 166 -13.47 -7.01 -1.62
N TYR A 167 -13.20 -8.32 -1.71
CA TYR A 167 -13.94 -9.34 -0.97
C TYR A 167 -13.93 -9.01 0.53
N ASN A 168 -15.11 -9.08 1.15
CA ASN A 168 -15.36 -8.73 2.56
C ASN A 168 -14.98 -7.31 3.01
N LEU A 169 -14.74 -6.37 2.08
CA LEU A 169 -14.57 -4.97 2.48
C LEU A 169 -15.89 -4.34 2.95
N PRO A 170 -15.87 -3.48 3.99
CA PRO A 170 -17.02 -2.69 4.41
C PRO A 170 -17.60 -1.86 3.25
N ILE A 171 -18.91 -1.63 3.25
CA ILE A 171 -19.61 -0.89 2.18
C ILE A 171 -18.99 0.50 1.97
N LYS A 172 -18.70 1.23 3.08
CA LYS A 172 -18.04 2.54 3.03
C LYS A 172 -16.68 2.50 2.31
N ALA A 173 -15.88 1.45 2.52
CA ALA A 173 -14.61 1.24 1.82
C ALA A 173 -14.83 1.01 0.31
N LYS A 174 -15.77 0.14 -0.05
CA LYS A 174 -16.12 -0.16 -1.45
C LYS A 174 -16.58 1.10 -2.19
N GLN A 175 -17.43 1.92 -1.56
CA GLN A 175 -17.89 3.19 -2.14
C GLN A 175 -16.74 4.18 -2.39
N TYR A 176 -15.85 4.35 -1.41
CA TYR A 176 -14.67 5.19 -1.57
C TYR A 176 -13.76 4.71 -2.72
N LEU A 177 -13.50 3.40 -2.78
CA LEU A 177 -12.70 2.79 -3.85
C LEU A 177 -13.36 2.92 -5.22
N LYS A 178 -14.68 2.76 -5.32
CA LYS A 178 -15.45 2.95 -6.56
C LYS A 178 -15.27 4.35 -7.12
N ARG A 179 -15.44 5.39 -6.28
CA ARG A 179 -15.21 6.80 -6.68
C ARG A 179 -13.79 7.04 -7.16
N LEU A 180 -12.82 6.55 -6.41
CA LEU A 180 -11.39 6.71 -6.71
C LEU A 180 -10.97 5.98 -8.00
N ARG A 181 -11.48 4.77 -8.23
CA ARG A 181 -11.27 4.02 -9.48
C ARG A 181 -11.93 4.70 -10.67
N LYS A 182 -13.16 5.23 -10.53
CA LYS A 182 -13.83 6.01 -11.58
C LYS A 182 -12.98 7.22 -12.01
N LYS A 183 -12.51 8.02 -11.04
CA LYS A 183 -11.60 9.16 -11.32
C LYS A 183 -10.34 8.73 -12.08
N ARG A 184 -9.72 7.62 -11.68
CA ARG A 184 -8.54 7.09 -12.38
C ARG A 184 -8.87 6.59 -13.77
N ALA A 185 -10.00 5.91 -13.97
CA ALA A 185 -10.44 5.46 -15.29
C ALA A 185 -10.59 6.64 -16.26
N VAL A 186 -11.22 7.73 -15.81
CA VAL A 186 -11.34 8.98 -16.59
C VAL A 186 -9.96 9.55 -16.93
N TYR A 187 -9.08 9.71 -15.94
CA TYR A 187 -7.71 10.21 -16.16
C TYR A 187 -6.93 9.35 -17.17
N ARG A 188 -7.05 8.01 -17.06
CA ARG A 188 -6.41 7.08 -18.00
C ARG A 188 -6.98 7.22 -19.41
N LYS A 189 -8.29 7.38 -19.56
CA LYS A 189 -8.95 7.62 -20.85
C LYS A 189 -8.43 8.91 -21.50
N GLN A 190 -8.38 10.01 -20.74
CA GLN A 190 -7.84 11.30 -21.19
C GLN A 190 -6.37 11.19 -21.64
N ARG A 191 -5.52 10.53 -20.84
CA ARG A 191 -4.10 10.30 -21.20
C ARG A 191 -3.94 9.53 -22.52
N ARG A 192 -4.74 8.48 -22.72
CA ARG A 192 -4.73 7.69 -23.97
C ARG A 192 -5.15 8.51 -25.17
N ALA A 193 -6.19 9.33 -25.03
CA ALA A 193 -6.65 10.22 -26.09
C ALA A 193 -5.54 11.22 -26.51
N LEU A 194 -4.68 11.61 -25.58
CA LEU A 194 -3.52 12.47 -25.84
C LEU A 194 -2.26 11.70 -26.31
N GLY A 195 -2.35 10.39 -26.58
CA GLY A 195 -1.20 9.54 -26.95
C GLY A 195 -0.19 9.30 -25.81
N LEU A 196 -0.49 9.72 -24.58
CA LEU A 196 0.44 9.66 -23.46
C LEU A 196 0.40 8.30 -22.75
N GLN A 197 1.57 7.71 -22.49
CA GLN A 197 1.68 6.42 -21.78
C GLN A 197 1.00 6.44 -20.41
N VAL A 198 0.12 5.48 -20.13
CA VAL A 198 -0.75 5.50 -18.95
C VAL A 198 -0.08 4.95 -17.68
N ASP A 199 1.10 4.34 -17.81
CA ASP A 199 1.76 3.56 -16.75
C ASP A 199 3.22 3.96 -16.45
N VAL A 200 3.69 5.12 -16.91
CA VAL A 200 5.09 5.58 -16.73
C VAL A 200 5.51 5.54 -15.25
N ALA A 201 4.63 6.01 -14.36
CA ALA A 201 4.86 6.03 -12.93
C ALA A 201 4.83 4.64 -12.27
N ARG A 202 4.26 3.62 -12.94
CA ARG A 202 4.32 2.22 -12.49
C ARG A 202 5.63 1.58 -12.94
N LYS A 203 6.01 1.74 -14.21
CA LYS A 203 7.25 1.18 -14.78
C LYS A 203 8.50 1.68 -14.04
N LYS A 204 8.60 2.99 -13.77
CA LYS A 204 9.67 3.58 -12.95
C LYS A 204 9.74 3.04 -11.51
N ARG A 205 8.71 2.33 -11.04
CA ARG A 205 8.57 1.86 -9.65
C ARG A 205 8.51 0.34 -9.50
N ILE A 206 8.43 -0.43 -10.60
CA ILE A 206 8.66 -1.90 -10.55
C ILE A 206 10.09 -2.19 -10.06
N SER A 207 11.02 -1.28 -10.31
CA SER A 207 12.35 -1.27 -9.68
C SER A 207 12.35 -1.28 -8.15
N TRP A 208 11.23 -0.96 -7.48
CA TRP A 208 11.09 -1.06 -6.02
C TRP A 208 10.80 -2.48 -5.54
N ALA A 209 10.32 -3.36 -6.42
CA ALA A 209 10.00 -4.76 -6.11
C ALA A 209 11.11 -5.73 -6.53
N PHE A 210 12.08 -5.28 -7.34
CA PHE A 210 13.17 -6.11 -7.85
C PHE A 210 14.45 -5.29 -8.02
N GLN A 211 15.36 -5.41 -7.05
CA GLN A 211 16.77 -5.59 -7.36
C GLN A 211 17.11 -7.06 -7.08
N LYS A 212 16.79 -7.93 -8.04
CA LYS A 212 17.44 -9.25 -8.14
C LYS A 212 18.94 -8.99 -8.34
N ASN A 213 19.74 -9.72 -7.59
CA ASN A 213 21.21 -9.83 -7.68
C ASN A 213 21.81 -9.24 -8.96
N LYS A 214 22.47 -8.08 -8.84
CA LYS A 214 23.78 -7.96 -9.45
C LYS A 214 24.75 -8.44 -8.39
N SER A 215 25.10 -9.72 -8.47
CA SER A 215 26.31 -10.23 -7.84
C SER A 215 27.47 -9.34 -8.29
N LEU A 216 28.17 -8.78 -7.31
CA LEU A 216 29.61 -8.52 -7.45
C LEU A 216 30.32 -9.86 -7.32
#